data_AF-A0A7C7Q0A6-F1
#
_entry.id   AF-A0A7C7Q0A6-F1
#
_cell.length_a   1.000
_cell.length_b   1.000
_cell.length_c   1.000
_cell.angle_alpha   90.00
_cell.angle_beta   90.00
_cell.angle_gamma   90.00
#
_symmetry.space_group_name_H-M   'P 1'
#
loop_
_entity.id
_entity.type
_entity.pdbx_description
1 polymer ?
#
loop_
_entity_poly.entity_id
_entity_poly.type
_entity_poly.pdbx_seq_one_letter_code
_entity_poly.pdbx_strand_id
1 'polypeptide(L)'
;MALVGKKAPEFTLKAYDPVKKEFIDVKLEDYKGKFLEKEKLIPIPLCPESMGGLPIPRPPAKIKGKDGFEVLDGKAKVIQLSTNKDVTLNFLKGTYDCFKIVKLLNLKVCLLKEKSPSCGVNYIYKFEVDELKEGKGVFAAFLSRNNIKVFSEDD
;
A
#
# COMPACT_ATOMS: atom_id res chain seq x y z
N MET A 1 -3.17 -2.64 4.61
CA MET A 1 -2.83 -3.59 3.54
C MET A 1 -2.68 -4.97 4.16
N ALA A 2 -3.29 -5.99 3.57
CA ALA A 2 -3.09 -7.38 3.96
C ALA A 2 -2.58 -8.16 2.74
N LEU A 3 -1.57 -9.00 2.95
CA LEU A 3 -0.98 -9.83 1.91
C LEU A 3 -1.36 -11.28 2.20
N VAL A 4 -1.83 -12.02 1.20
CA VAL A 4 -2.35 -13.38 1.39
C VAL A 4 -1.41 -14.39 0.70
N GLY A 5 -0.86 -15.32 1.47
CA GLY A 5 0.01 -16.43 1.03
C GLY A 5 -0.40 -17.76 1.66
N LYS A 6 -0.04 -18.89 1.03
CA LYS A 6 -0.39 -20.24 1.52
C LYS A 6 0.39 -20.56 2.80
N LYS A 7 -0.30 -20.46 3.94
CA LYS A 7 0.11 -20.82 5.30
C LYS A 7 1.41 -20.13 5.75
N ALA A 8 1.31 -19.10 6.60
CA ALA A 8 2.52 -18.50 7.11
C ALA A 8 3.28 -19.50 8.01
N PRO A 9 4.62 -19.48 7.98
CA PRO A 9 5.40 -20.19 8.97
C PRO A 9 5.01 -19.74 10.39
N GLU A 10 5.17 -20.63 11.36
CA GLU A 10 5.04 -20.27 12.78
C GLU A 10 6.27 -19.45 13.17
N PHE A 11 6.15 -18.14 13.08
CA PHE A 11 7.18 -17.24 13.56
C PHE A 11 6.56 -16.02 14.24
N THR A 12 7.33 -15.49 15.17
CA THR A 12 7.01 -14.30 15.93
C THR A 12 7.51 -13.07 15.18
N LEU A 13 6.68 -12.06 15.05
CA LEU A 13 7.05 -10.77 14.46
C LEU A 13 7.20 -9.72 15.56
N LYS A 14 8.27 -8.92 15.52
CA LYS A 14 8.33 -7.71 16.34
C LYS A 14 7.45 -6.62 15.73
N ALA A 15 6.36 -6.28 16.40
CA ALA A 15 5.48 -5.17 16.05
C ALA A 15 5.54 -4.08 17.12
N TYR A 16 5.46 -2.82 16.73
CA TYR A 16 5.45 -1.71 17.69
C TYR A 16 4.04 -1.52 18.29
N ASP A 17 3.93 -1.63 19.61
CA ASP A 17 2.72 -1.34 20.39
C ASP A 17 2.69 0.17 20.70
N PRO A 18 1.75 0.94 20.12
CA PRO A 18 1.69 2.39 20.32
C PRO A 18 1.17 2.80 21.72
N VAL A 19 0.53 1.90 22.46
CA VAL A 19 0.05 2.13 23.83
C VAL A 19 1.20 1.94 24.81
N LYS A 20 1.96 0.87 24.64
CA LYS A 20 3.12 0.55 25.49
C LYS A 20 4.41 1.25 25.06
N LYS A 21 4.43 1.80 23.84
CA LYS A 21 5.60 2.43 23.21
C LYS A 21 6.82 1.51 23.13
N GLU A 22 6.58 0.23 22.86
CA GLU A 22 7.63 -0.78 22.79
C GLU A 22 7.40 -1.73 21.61
N PHE A 23 8.46 -2.44 21.18
CA PHE A 23 8.31 -3.53 20.23
C PHE A 23 7.93 -4.81 20.98
N ILE A 24 6.74 -5.32 20.69
CA ILE A 24 6.22 -6.57 21.22
C ILE A 24 6.34 -7.70 20.20
N ASP A 25 6.50 -8.89 20.73
CA ASP A 25 6.41 -10.13 19.97
C ASP A 25 4.93 -10.46 19.73
N VAL A 26 4.51 -10.36 18.46
CA VAL A 26 3.16 -10.69 18.05
C VAL A 26 3.18 -12.05 17.38
N LYS A 27 2.37 -12.96 17.93
CA LYS A 27 2.04 -14.17 17.21
C LYS A 27 0.93 -13.86 16.23
N LEU A 28 1.10 -14.38 15.04
CA LEU A 28 0.20 -14.11 13.93
C LEU A 28 -1.21 -14.64 14.14
N GLU A 29 -1.35 -15.67 14.99
CA GLU A 29 -2.62 -16.24 15.45
C GLU A 29 -3.49 -15.27 16.27
N ASP A 30 -2.90 -14.25 16.89
CA ASP A 30 -3.61 -13.30 17.76
C ASP A 30 -4.35 -12.19 16.98
N TYR A 31 -4.14 -12.11 15.65
CA TYR A 31 -4.74 -11.07 14.80
C TYR A 31 -6.16 -11.47 14.35
N LYS A 32 -7.18 -11.04 15.11
CA LYS A 32 -8.60 -11.40 14.91
C LYS A 32 -9.27 -10.72 13.71
N GLY A 33 -8.94 -11.16 12.50
CA GLY A 33 -9.74 -10.91 11.30
C GLY A 33 -10.59 -12.14 10.95
N LYS A 34 -11.91 -12.13 11.16
CA LYS A 34 -12.78 -13.33 11.03
C LYS A 34 -12.64 -14.11 9.71
N PHE A 35 -12.41 -13.42 8.58
CA PHE A 35 -12.12 -14.05 7.28
C PHE A 35 -10.71 -14.64 7.23
N LEU A 36 -9.73 -13.89 7.75
CA LEU A 36 -8.33 -14.32 7.82
C LEU A 36 -8.18 -15.53 8.75
N GLU A 37 -8.90 -15.55 9.86
CA GLU A 37 -8.95 -16.66 10.82
C GLU A 37 -9.54 -17.93 10.18
N LYS A 38 -10.71 -17.80 9.53
CA LYS A 38 -11.36 -18.91 8.82
C LYS A 38 -10.43 -19.54 7.76
N GLU A 39 -9.76 -18.70 6.99
CA GLU A 39 -8.87 -19.13 5.90
C GLU A 39 -7.42 -19.35 6.36
N LYS A 40 -7.12 -19.20 7.66
CA LYS A 40 -5.78 -19.30 8.26
C LYS A 40 -4.73 -18.43 7.56
N LEU A 41 -5.14 -17.24 7.17
CA LEU A 41 -4.35 -16.23 6.48
C LEU A 41 -3.78 -15.22 7.47
N ILE A 42 -2.65 -14.66 7.07
CA ILE A 42 -1.79 -13.88 7.93
C ILE A 42 -1.51 -12.55 7.23
N PRO A 43 -2.01 -11.42 7.76
CA PRO A 43 -1.86 -10.14 7.10
C PRO A 43 -0.48 -9.55 7.38
N ILE A 44 0.13 -9.01 6.33
CA ILE A 44 1.40 -8.29 6.43
C ILE A 44 1.15 -6.83 6.12
N PRO A 45 1.15 -5.94 7.13
CA PRO A 45 0.86 -4.54 6.93
C PRO A 45 2.05 -3.83 6.30
N LEU A 46 1.87 -3.27 5.10
CA LEU A 46 2.83 -2.32 4.54
C LEU A 46 2.12 -1.01 4.16
N CYS A 47 2.89 0.07 4.20
CA CYS A 47 2.49 1.37 3.68
C CYS A 47 3.59 1.84 2.72
N PRO A 48 3.34 1.86 1.39
CA PRO A 48 4.33 2.31 0.43
C PRO A 48 4.81 3.73 0.73
N GLU A 49 3.92 4.64 1.12
CA GLU A 49 4.26 6.02 1.42
C GLU A 49 5.27 6.14 2.58
N SER A 50 5.06 5.39 3.68
CA SER A 50 5.99 5.38 4.82
C SER A 50 7.31 4.68 4.49
N MET A 51 7.29 3.55 3.77
CA MET A 51 8.51 2.88 3.31
C MET A 51 9.30 3.75 2.31
N GLY A 52 8.59 4.62 1.60
CA GLY A 52 9.12 5.68 0.76
C GLY A 52 9.77 6.83 1.54
N GLY A 53 9.70 6.84 2.87
CA GLY A 53 10.29 7.85 3.74
C GLY A 53 9.40 9.06 4.00
N LEU A 54 8.09 9.01 3.69
CA LEU A 54 7.18 10.09 4.07
C LEU A 54 6.82 10.01 5.57
N PRO A 55 6.70 11.17 6.26
CA PRO A 55 6.40 11.20 7.69
C PRO A 55 4.95 10.81 8.00
N ILE A 56 4.67 10.65 9.29
CA ILE A 56 3.33 10.47 9.84
C ILE A 56 3.19 11.46 11.01
N PRO A 57 2.27 12.45 10.94
CA PRO A 57 1.38 12.77 9.82
C PRO A 57 2.15 13.38 8.61
N ARG A 58 1.47 13.45 7.46
CA ARG A 58 1.98 14.11 6.24
C ARG A 58 0.86 14.86 5.50
N PRO A 59 1.19 15.87 4.69
CA PRO A 59 0.24 16.49 3.78
C PRO A 59 -0.39 15.48 2.80
N PRO A 60 -1.68 15.64 2.44
CA PRO A 60 -2.29 14.89 1.35
C PRO A 60 -1.52 15.08 0.04
N ALA A 61 -1.44 14.03 -0.76
CA ALA A 61 -0.86 14.08 -2.10
C ALA A 61 -1.84 13.49 -3.13
N LYS A 62 -1.76 13.97 -4.37
CA LYS A 62 -2.55 13.47 -5.49
C LYS A 62 -1.66 13.26 -6.72
N ILE A 63 -2.07 12.35 -7.60
CA ILE A 63 -1.39 12.15 -8.89
C ILE A 63 -1.79 13.28 -9.83
N LYS A 64 -0.80 14.08 -10.26
CA LYS A 64 -0.92 15.04 -11.35
C LYS A 64 -0.58 14.33 -12.66
N GLY A 65 -1.61 13.81 -13.30
CA GLY A 65 -1.56 12.94 -14.49
C GLY A 65 -2.75 11.98 -14.48
N LYS A 66 -2.77 10.98 -15.36
CA LYS A 66 -3.90 10.05 -15.48
C LYS A 66 -4.02 9.14 -14.27
N ASP A 67 -2.99 8.35 -13.96
CA ASP A 67 -2.98 7.37 -12.89
C ASP A 67 -1.54 6.92 -12.53
N GLY A 68 -1.44 5.90 -11.68
CA GLY A 68 -0.17 5.32 -11.26
C GLY A 68 0.64 4.67 -12.39
N PHE A 69 0.03 4.24 -13.49
CA PHE A 69 0.78 3.71 -14.64
C PHE A 69 1.60 4.80 -15.30
N GLU A 70 1.03 5.99 -15.48
CA GLU A 70 1.79 7.14 -16.03
C GLU A 70 2.91 7.60 -15.09
N VAL A 71 2.73 7.50 -13.77
CA VAL A 71 3.81 7.80 -12.81
C VAL A 71 4.97 6.82 -13.00
N LEU A 72 4.66 5.52 -13.15
CA LEU A 72 5.67 4.49 -13.41
C LEU A 72 6.38 4.66 -14.75
N ASP A 73 5.72 5.26 -15.74
CA ASP A 73 6.30 5.58 -17.06
C ASP A 73 7.03 6.93 -17.09
N GLY A 74 7.11 7.63 -15.95
CA GLY A 74 7.75 8.95 -15.87
C GLY A 74 6.97 10.09 -16.54
N LYS A 75 5.67 9.88 -16.85
CA LYS A 75 4.79 10.84 -17.53
C LYS A 75 3.93 11.66 -16.57
N ALA A 76 3.77 11.18 -15.33
CA ALA A 76 2.99 11.85 -14.29
C ALA A 76 3.80 11.98 -13.00
N LYS A 77 3.30 12.83 -12.10
CA LYS A 77 3.93 13.11 -10.81
C LYS A 77 2.95 12.95 -9.66
N VAL A 78 3.47 12.69 -8.47
CA VAL A 78 2.70 12.73 -7.22
C VAL A 78 3.09 13.99 -6.45
N ILE A 79 2.12 14.89 -6.27
CA ILE A 79 2.35 16.22 -5.70
C ILE A 79 1.56 16.36 -4.39
N GLN A 80 2.21 16.87 -3.35
CA GLN A 80 1.55 17.27 -2.10
C GLN A 80 0.72 18.53 -2.31
N LEU A 81 -0.53 18.53 -1.85
CA LEU A 81 -1.48 19.60 -2.16
C LEU A 81 -1.15 20.93 -1.47
N SER A 82 -0.82 20.89 -0.17
CA SER A 82 -0.58 22.13 0.60
C SER A 82 0.79 22.74 0.37
N THR A 83 1.80 21.91 0.09
CA THR A 83 3.20 22.36 -0.09
C THR A 83 3.62 22.46 -1.54
N ASN A 84 2.81 21.93 -2.47
CA ASN A 84 3.13 21.75 -3.88
C ASN A 84 4.44 20.97 -4.13
N LYS A 85 4.90 20.19 -3.14
CA LYS A 85 6.14 19.44 -3.22
C LYS A 85 5.96 18.18 -4.07
N ASP A 86 6.89 17.95 -4.98
CA ASP A 86 6.99 16.69 -5.73
C ASP A 86 7.52 15.59 -4.81
N VAL A 87 6.66 14.59 -4.54
CA VAL A 87 6.97 13.42 -3.70
C VAL A 87 6.97 12.13 -4.52
N THR A 88 7.07 12.23 -5.84
CA THR A 88 7.05 11.08 -6.77
C THR A 88 8.11 10.05 -6.40
N LEU A 89 9.33 10.48 -6.08
CA LEU A 89 10.42 9.58 -5.70
C LEU A 89 10.13 8.79 -4.42
N ASN A 90 9.45 9.40 -3.44
CA ASN A 90 9.04 8.70 -2.23
C ASN A 90 8.03 7.58 -2.57
N PHE A 91 7.04 7.87 -3.40
CA PHE A 91 6.03 6.89 -3.84
C PHE A 91 6.66 5.74 -4.64
N LEU A 92 7.59 6.04 -5.54
CA LEU A 92 8.32 5.03 -6.32
C LEU A 92 9.21 4.17 -5.41
N LYS A 93 10.05 4.79 -4.56
CA LYS A 93 10.89 4.06 -3.60
C LYS A 93 10.06 3.13 -2.73
N GLY A 94 8.98 3.65 -2.15
CA GLY A 94 8.06 2.89 -1.33
C GLY A 94 7.41 1.71 -2.05
N THR A 95 7.02 1.93 -3.30
CA THR A 95 6.47 0.90 -4.19
C THR A 95 7.47 -0.24 -4.41
N TYR A 96 8.72 0.08 -4.75
CA TYR A 96 9.76 -0.92 -4.95
C TYR A 96 10.11 -1.67 -3.65
N ASP A 97 10.21 -0.97 -2.52
CA ASP A 97 10.54 -1.58 -1.24
C ASP A 97 9.41 -2.51 -0.74
N CYS A 98 8.14 -2.10 -0.89
CA CYS A 98 7.00 -2.98 -0.64
C CYS A 98 7.01 -4.20 -1.57
N PHE A 99 7.35 -4.02 -2.84
CA PHE A 99 7.37 -5.12 -3.80
C PHE A 99 8.45 -6.17 -3.51
N LYS A 100 9.61 -5.77 -2.97
CA LYS A 100 10.63 -6.71 -2.49
C LYS A 100 10.03 -7.68 -1.47
N ILE A 101 9.18 -7.19 -0.56
CA ILE A 101 8.48 -8.02 0.43
C ILE A 101 7.46 -8.94 -0.25
N VAL A 102 6.68 -8.41 -1.21
CA VAL A 102 5.74 -9.21 -2.02
C VAL A 102 6.44 -10.38 -2.70
N LYS A 103 7.62 -10.13 -3.29
CA LYS A 103 8.43 -11.16 -3.96
C LYS A 103 9.07 -12.14 -2.97
N LEU A 104 9.68 -11.63 -1.90
CA LEU A 104 10.33 -12.45 -0.87
C LEU A 104 9.37 -13.49 -0.28
N LEU A 105 8.12 -13.11 -0.08
CA LEU A 105 7.09 -13.95 0.51
C LEU A 105 6.21 -14.66 -0.53
N ASN A 106 6.57 -14.55 -1.82
CA ASN A 106 5.85 -15.14 -2.95
C ASN A 106 4.33 -14.89 -2.93
N LEU A 107 3.94 -13.68 -2.56
CA LEU A 107 2.55 -13.30 -2.40
C LEU A 107 1.89 -13.17 -3.77
N LYS A 108 0.64 -13.63 -3.87
CA LYS A 108 -0.14 -13.61 -5.12
C LYS A 108 -1.30 -12.61 -5.10
N VAL A 109 -1.69 -12.19 -3.89
CA VAL A 109 -2.85 -11.35 -3.65
C VAL A 109 -2.50 -10.24 -2.66
N CYS A 110 -2.91 -9.01 -2.96
CA CYS A 110 -2.79 -7.85 -2.08
C CYS A 110 -4.14 -7.17 -1.89
N LEU A 111 -4.55 -6.95 -0.63
CA LEU A 111 -5.69 -6.13 -0.25
C LEU A 111 -5.22 -4.70 0.05
N LEU A 112 -5.66 -3.74 -0.75
CA LEU A 112 -5.17 -2.36 -0.77
C LEU A 112 -6.26 -1.38 -0.39
N LYS A 113 -5.85 -0.23 0.18
CA LYS A 113 -6.75 0.88 0.53
C LYS A 113 -7.19 1.65 -0.72
N GLU A 114 -8.48 1.73 -0.98
CA GLU A 114 -9.08 2.41 -2.13
C GLU A 114 -8.86 3.92 -2.09
N LYS A 115 -8.94 4.58 -3.26
CA LYS A 115 -8.88 6.05 -3.45
C LYS A 115 -7.50 6.69 -3.24
N SER A 116 -6.57 5.96 -2.63
CA SER A 116 -5.21 6.45 -2.33
C SER A 116 -4.38 6.66 -3.62
N PRO A 117 -3.56 7.73 -3.71
CA PRO A 117 -2.60 7.90 -4.81
C PRO A 117 -1.55 6.78 -4.88
N SER A 118 -1.36 6.01 -3.81
CA SER A 118 -0.48 4.84 -3.81
C SER A 118 -1.27 3.55 -4.02
N CYS A 119 -2.32 3.35 -3.23
CA CYS A 119 -2.96 2.05 -3.06
C CYS A 119 -4.31 1.90 -3.77
N GLY A 120 -4.89 2.97 -4.31
CA GLY A 120 -6.19 2.93 -5.00
C GLY A 120 -6.21 1.88 -6.10
N VAL A 121 -7.25 1.05 -6.13
CA VAL A 121 -7.38 -0.09 -7.02
C VAL A 121 -8.30 0.26 -8.18
N ASN A 122 -9.45 0.86 -7.91
CA ASN A 122 -10.43 1.20 -8.93
C ASN A 122 -10.47 2.72 -9.17
N TYR A 123 -10.30 3.51 -8.10
CA TYR A 123 -10.43 4.96 -8.16
C TYR A 123 -9.26 5.66 -7.46
N ILE A 124 -8.97 6.87 -7.92
CA ILE A 124 -8.08 7.85 -7.28
C ILE A 124 -8.68 9.25 -7.39
N TYR A 125 -8.24 10.19 -6.56
CA TYR A 125 -8.69 11.58 -6.67
C TYR A 125 -8.10 12.29 -7.89
N LYS A 126 -8.91 13.14 -8.54
CA LYS A 126 -8.47 14.13 -9.53
C LYS A 126 -7.54 15.16 -8.86
N PHE A 127 -6.58 15.70 -9.61
CA PHE A 127 -5.55 16.56 -9.03
C PHE A 127 -6.11 17.91 -8.56
N GLU A 128 -6.93 18.53 -9.40
CA GLU A 128 -7.44 19.90 -9.26
C GLU A 128 -8.61 20.01 -8.29
N VAL A 129 -9.41 18.94 -8.16
CA VAL A 129 -10.67 18.92 -7.40
C VAL A 129 -10.76 17.69 -6.52
N ASP A 130 -11.62 17.72 -5.49
CA ASP A 130 -11.83 16.58 -4.59
C ASP A 130 -12.88 15.60 -5.10
N GLU A 131 -12.73 15.19 -6.36
CA GLU A 131 -13.57 14.20 -7.00
C GLU A 131 -12.77 12.95 -7.36
N LEU A 132 -13.43 11.80 -7.37
CA LEU A 132 -12.84 10.55 -7.81
C LEU A 132 -12.85 10.45 -9.34
N LYS A 133 -11.86 9.73 -9.86
CA LYS A 133 -11.78 9.27 -11.25
C LYS A 133 -11.31 7.82 -11.26
N GLU A 134 -11.67 7.09 -12.31
CA GLU A 134 -11.12 5.76 -12.54
C GLU A 134 -9.59 5.84 -12.69
N GLY A 135 -8.91 4.91 -12.03
CA GLY A 135 -7.45 4.86 -12.07
C GLY A 135 -6.87 4.12 -10.87
N LYS A 136 -5.64 3.64 -11.03
CA LYS A 136 -4.88 2.98 -9.97
C LYS A 136 -3.89 3.94 -9.31
N GLY A 137 -3.64 3.77 -8.03
CA GLY A 137 -2.49 4.36 -7.36
C GLY A 137 -1.17 3.72 -7.82
N VAL A 138 -0.03 4.36 -7.50
CA VAL A 138 1.31 3.95 -7.99
C VAL A 138 1.63 2.49 -7.63
N PHE A 139 1.40 2.08 -6.38
CA PHE A 139 1.69 0.72 -5.93
C PHE A 139 0.72 -0.31 -6.53
N ALA A 140 -0.58 0.02 -6.58
CA ALA A 140 -1.58 -0.85 -7.19
C ALA A 140 -1.32 -1.08 -8.69
N ALA A 141 -0.93 -0.04 -9.42
CA ALA A 141 -0.51 -0.11 -10.81
C ALA A 141 0.74 -0.98 -10.97
N PHE A 142 1.73 -0.81 -10.09
CA PHE A 142 2.97 -1.59 -10.11
C PHE A 142 2.74 -3.08 -9.87
N LEU A 143 1.91 -3.42 -8.88
CA LEU A 143 1.51 -4.80 -8.61
C LEU A 143 0.78 -5.43 -9.82
N SER A 144 -0.12 -4.66 -10.45
CA SER A 144 -0.83 -5.10 -11.65
C SER A 144 0.12 -5.39 -12.81
N ARG A 145 1.13 -4.53 -13.07
CA ARG A 145 2.19 -4.77 -14.08
C ARG A 145 2.99 -6.05 -13.82
N ASN A 146 3.07 -6.46 -12.57
CA ASN A 146 3.84 -7.64 -12.14
C ASN A 146 2.96 -8.87 -11.91
N ASN A 147 1.75 -8.89 -12.48
CA ASN A 147 0.80 -10.01 -12.39
C ASN A 147 0.43 -10.40 -10.95
N ILE A 148 0.42 -9.43 -10.03
CA ILE A 148 -0.10 -9.61 -8.66
C ILE A 148 -1.56 -9.18 -8.66
N LYS A 149 -2.44 -10.04 -8.14
CA LYS A 149 -3.86 -9.72 -8.03
C LYS A 149 -4.05 -8.70 -6.90
N VAL A 150 -4.72 -7.60 -7.20
CA VAL A 150 -5.03 -6.53 -6.25
C VAL A 150 -6.53 -6.44 -6.03
N PHE A 151 -6.93 -6.25 -4.78
CA PHE A 151 -8.31 -6.03 -4.37
C PHE A 151 -8.40 -4.76 -3.54
N SER A 152 -9.50 -4.04 -3.72
CA SER A 152 -9.94 -2.96 -2.85
C SER A 152 -10.54 -3.53 -1.57
N GLU A 153 -10.60 -2.74 -0.49
CA GLU A 153 -11.47 -3.06 0.65
C GLU A 153 -12.97 -2.95 0.35
N ASP A 154 -13.33 -2.37 -0.79
CA ASP A 154 -14.70 -2.25 -1.27
C ASP A 154 -15.14 -3.44 -2.19
N ASP A 155 -14.22 -4.37 -2.51
CA ASP A 155 -14.49 -5.59 -3.29
C ASP A 155 -14.98 -6.76 -2.41
#